data_AF-A0A7Y2DDE7-F1
#
_entry.id   AF-A0A7Y2DDE7-F1
#
_cell.length_a   1.000
_cell.length_b   1.000
_cell.length_c   1.000
_cell.angle_alpha   90.00
_cell.angle_beta   90.00
_cell.angle_gamma   90.00
#
_symmetry.space_group_name_H-M   'P 1'
#
loop_
_entity.id
_entity.type
_entity.pdbx_description
1 polymer ?
#
loop_
_entity_poly.entity_id
_entity_poly.type
_entity_poly.pdbx_seq_one_letter_code
_entity_poly.pdbx_strand_id
1 'polypeptide(L)'
;DAAPKTSEGSFPLVIVSHGYVGSRYLMTYLTENLASKGYVVVSIDHTDSTFKDANAFYSTLLNRAKDIKFVLDEMARLGNSDSGDELSGLINSDNTGIVGYSMGGYGVLNVAGAGYSDGMTAFFGQMTGGSSAINSLAASNPEYQNQLDSRIKAVVAFAPWGMERGVWDAEGLKGLQTPTFFIAGSEDDISGYEKGIKAIYEGAVNADRYLLTYDNARHNVAPNPPPAESLNPGLHIDEYYRYADSSWDQRKMNNVNQHFVTAFLGTYLKNKEYTKFLDIPQDSNEQDWPGFKPRSSTGMQLLHSEGGE
;
A
#
# COMPACT_ATOMS: atom_id res chain seq x y z
N ASP A 1 8.44 23.69 -14.30
CA ASP A 1 8.77 22.96 -13.07
C ASP A 1 10.19 23.23 -12.61
N ALA A 2 10.52 22.82 -11.38
CA ALA A 2 11.88 22.91 -10.85
C ALA A 2 12.78 21.85 -11.48
N ALA A 3 14.07 22.15 -11.66
CA ALA A 3 15.02 21.16 -12.16
C ALA A 3 15.19 20.00 -11.16
N PRO A 4 15.29 18.75 -11.63
CA PRO A 4 15.48 17.60 -10.75
C PRO A 4 16.83 17.68 -10.03
N LYS A 5 16.87 17.13 -8.81
CA LYS A 5 18.08 17.08 -7.99
C LYS A 5 19.02 16.00 -8.51
N THR A 6 20.01 16.37 -9.33
CA THR A 6 20.96 15.44 -9.94
C THR A 6 22.21 15.17 -9.08
N SER A 7 22.46 16.00 -8.06
CA SER A 7 23.72 15.98 -7.29
C SER A 7 23.89 14.77 -6.36
N GLU A 8 22.82 14.00 -6.10
CA GLU A 8 22.82 12.87 -5.16
C GLU A 8 22.72 11.50 -5.84
N GLY A 9 22.79 11.46 -7.18
CA GLY A 9 22.67 10.23 -7.96
C GLY A 9 21.22 9.76 -8.12
N SER A 10 21.06 8.46 -8.37
CA SER A 10 19.73 7.85 -8.53
C SER A 10 19.05 7.62 -7.18
N PHE A 11 17.74 7.83 -7.12
CA PHE A 11 16.94 7.65 -5.91
C PHE A 11 16.12 6.37 -5.98
N PRO A 12 15.85 5.69 -4.83
CA PRO A 12 14.93 4.56 -4.79
C PRO A 12 13.53 4.97 -5.29
N LEU A 13 12.87 4.05 -5.98
CA LEU A 13 11.52 4.25 -6.51
C LEU A 13 10.46 3.87 -5.47
N VAL A 14 9.38 4.64 -5.39
CA VAL A 14 8.16 4.27 -4.66
C VAL A 14 6.96 4.39 -5.57
N ILE A 15 6.25 3.28 -5.78
CA ILE A 15 5.02 3.25 -6.57
C ILE A 15 3.82 3.24 -5.62
N VAL A 16 2.83 4.10 -5.87
CA VAL A 16 1.68 4.31 -4.99
C VAL A 16 0.36 4.05 -5.72
N SER A 17 -0.40 3.07 -5.22
CA SER A 17 -1.69 2.62 -5.76
C SER A 17 -2.85 2.97 -4.81
N HIS A 18 -3.86 3.67 -5.34
CA HIS A 18 -5.03 4.13 -4.56
C HIS A 18 -6.12 3.06 -4.40
N GLY A 19 -7.10 3.33 -3.52
CA GLY A 19 -8.28 2.49 -3.31
C GLY A 19 -9.35 2.66 -4.41
N TYR A 20 -10.44 1.88 -4.34
CA TYR A 20 -11.56 1.96 -5.29
C TYR A 20 -12.78 2.63 -4.65
N VAL A 21 -13.46 3.59 -5.27
CA VAL A 21 -12.95 4.44 -6.37
C VAL A 21 -11.96 5.46 -5.79
N GLY A 22 -10.96 5.86 -6.56
CA GLY A 22 -9.90 6.72 -6.05
C GLY A 22 -9.27 7.66 -7.07
N SER A 23 -8.09 8.13 -6.74
CA SER A 23 -7.27 8.99 -7.60
C SER A 23 -5.80 8.91 -7.17
N ARG A 24 -4.88 9.13 -8.11
CA ARG A 24 -3.45 9.36 -7.86
C ARG A 24 -3.16 10.50 -6.88
N TYR A 25 -4.13 11.38 -6.61
CA TYR A 25 -3.99 12.45 -5.64
C TYR A 25 -4.41 12.06 -4.22
N LEU A 26 -4.93 10.85 -3.99
CA LEU A 26 -5.58 10.48 -2.72
C LEU A 26 -4.62 10.49 -1.50
N MET A 27 -3.32 10.28 -1.73
CA MET A 27 -2.30 10.18 -0.69
C MET A 27 -1.17 11.20 -0.88
N THR A 28 -1.48 12.41 -1.37
CA THR A 28 -0.45 13.44 -1.64
C THR A 28 0.36 13.82 -0.41
N TYR A 29 -0.25 13.83 0.79
CA TYR A 29 0.49 14.04 2.04
C TYR A 29 1.67 13.05 2.17
N LEU A 30 1.51 11.80 1.71
CA LEU A 30 2.53 10.77 1.82
C LEU A 30 3.50 10.84 0.64
N THR A 31 3.00 11.01 -0.59
CA THR A 31 3.85 11.03 -1.79
C THR A 31 4.80 12.22 -1.80
N GLU A 32 4.33 13.42 -1.44
CA GLU A 32 5.19 14.61 -1.32
C GLU A 32 6.19 14.48 -0.17
N ASN A 33 5.77 13.89 0.95
CA ASN A 33 6.63 13.62 2.10
C ASN A 33 7.77 12.66 1.75
N LEU A 34 7.48 11.58 1.03
CA LEU A 34 8.50 10.65 0.53
C LEU A 34 9.40 11.34 -0.50
N ALA A 35 8.86 12.05 -1.49
CA ALA A 35 9.66 12.77 -2.48
C ALA A 35 10.65 13.75 -1.82
N SER A 36 10.20 14.49 -0.79
CA SER A 36 11.06 15.41 -0.03
C SER A 36 12.25 14.74 0.68
N LYS A 37 12.19 13.41 0.85
CA LYS A 37 13.21 12.58 1.51
C LYS A 37 14.11 11.85 0.52
N GLY A 38 14.09 12.22 -0.76
CA GLY A 38 14.95 11.65 -1.78
C GLY A 38 14.49 10.26 -2.22
N TYR A 39 13.24 10.19 -2.65
CA TYR A 39 12.64 9.08 -3.39
C TYR A 39 12.09 9.63 -4.71
N VAL A 40 12.13 8.84 -5.78
CA VAL A 40 11.24 9.08 -6.92
C VAL A 40 9.90 8.43 -6.58
N VAL A 41 8.81 9.20 -6.60
CA VAL A 41 7.48 8.71 -6.22
C VAL A 41 6.53 8.81 -7.39
N VAL A 42 5.85 7.70 -7.72
CA VAL A 42 4.93 7.60 -8.85
C VAL A 42 3.58 7.11 -8.35
N SER A 43 2.55 7.97 -8.45
CA SER A 43 1.19 7.58 -8.07
C SER A 43 0.35 7.31 -9.32
N ILE A 44 -0.27 6.13 -9.35
CA ILE A 44 -0.98 5.60 -10.52
C ILE A 44 -2.43 6.04 -10.48
N ASP A 45 -2.97 6.55 -11.60
CA ASP A 45 -4.42 6.54 -11.84
C ASP A 45 -4.74 5.24 -12.58
N HIS A 46 -5.54 4.39 -11.96
CA HIS A 46 -5.96 3.15 -12.59
C HIS A 46 -7.25 3.34 -13.37
N THR A 47 -7.21 3.09 -14.68
CA THR A 47 -8.39 3.09 -15.55
C THR A 47 -9.51 2.23 -14.97
N ASP A 48 -10.76 2.63 -15.21
CA ASP A 48 -11.97 1.98 -14.68
C ASP A 48 -12.10 1.99 -13.15
N SER A 49 -11.22 2.71 -12.45
CA SER A 49 -11.12 2.70 -10.98
C SER A 49 -11.05 4.09 -10.36
N THR A 50 -11.14 5.14 -11.18
CA THR A 50 -11.14 6.52 -10.69
C THR A 50 -12.57 7.04 -10.53
N PHE A 51 -12.74 8.12 -9.77
CA PHE A 51 -14.04 8.79 -9.68
C PHE A 51 -14.61 9.24 -11.04
N LYS A 52 -13.75 9.43 -12.04
CA LYS A 52 -14.14 9.92 -13.37
C LYS A 52 -14.64 8.81 -14.28
N ASP A 53 -14.10 7.61 -14.15
CA ASP A 53 -14.24 6.54 -15.15
C ASP A 53 -14.56 5.17 -14.55
N ALA A 54 -14.93 5.09 -13.27
CA ALA A 54 -15.26 3.85 -12.59
C ALA A 54 -16.20 2.98 -13.45
N ASN A 55 -15.79 1.74 -13.65
CA ASN A 55 -16.48 0.79 -14.52
C ASN A 55 -16.66 -0.54 -13.77
N ALA A 56 -16.97 -1.61 -14.50
CA ALA A 56 -17.20 -2.91 -13.91
C ALA A 56 -16.03 -3.37 -13.03
N PHE A 57 -16.35 -3.75 -11.79
CA PHE A 57 -15.37 -4.03 -10.74
C PHE A 57 -14.35 -5.13 -11.09
N TYR A 58 -14.71 -6.07 -11.97
CA TYR A 58 -13.76 -7.08 -12.46
C TYR A 58 -12.58 -6.49 -13.26
N SER A 59 -12.71 -5.31 -13.88
CA SER A 59 -11.58 -4.61 -14.51
C SER A 59 -10.52 -4.25 -13.47
N THR A 60 -10.98 -3.71 -12.33
CA THR A 60 -10.17 -3.42 -11.15
C THR A 60 -9.46 -4.68 -10.63
N LEU A 61 -10.16 -5.81 -10.50
CA LEU A 61 -9.58 -7.07 -9.99
C LEU A 61 -8.46 -7.59 -10.91
N LEU A 62 -8.65 -7.50 -12.23
CA LEU A 62 -7.69 -8.03 -13.19
C LEU A 62 -6.45 -7.15 -13.38
N ASN A 63 -6.64 -5.84 -13.45
CA ASN A 63 -5.62 -4.93 -13.99
C ASN A 63 -4.72 -4.31 -12.92
N ARG A 64 -5.16 -4.21 -11.66
CA ARG A 64 -4.41 -3.49 -10.61
C ARG A 64 -2.95 -3.94 -10.47
N ALA A 65 -2.72 -5.25 -10.33
CA ALA A 65 -1.37 -5.80 -10.22
C ALA A 65 -0.56 -5.61 -11.51
N LYS A 66 -1.22 -5.70 -12.68
CA LYS A 66 -0.58 -5.53 -13.99
C LYS A 66 -0.13 -4.08 -14.19
N ASP A 67 -0.96 -3.11 -13.82
CA ASP A 67 -0.64 -1.68 -13.90
C ASP A 67 0.57 -1.33 -13.02
N ILE A 68 0.65 -1.89 -11.81
CA ILE A 68 1.80 -1.66 -10.91
C ILE A 68 3.09 -2.20 -11.54
N LYS A 69 3.08 -3.42 -12.10
CA LYS A 69 4.25 -4.00 -12.78
C LYS A 69 4.62 -3.21 -14.04
N PHE A 70 3.63 -2.81 -14.84
CA PHE A 70 3.83 -1.95 -16.00
C PHE A 70 4.50 -0.62 -15.63
N VAL A 71 4.03 0.04 -14.56
CA VAL A 71 4.64 1.29 -14.10
C VAL A 71 6.06 1.07 -13.61
N LEU A 72 6.35 -0.03 -12.90
CA LEU A 72 7.73 -0.37 -12.53
C LEU A 72 8.64 -0.51 -13.76
N ASP A 73 8.19 -1.24 -14.78
CA ASP A 73 8.93 -1.42 -16.04
C ASP A 73 9.15 -0.09 -16.77
N GLU A 74 8.13 0.75 -16.84
CA GLU A 74 8.20 2.03 -17.53
C GLU A 74 9.12 3.02 -16.80
N MET A 75 9.07 3.07 -15.47
CA MET A 75 9.99 3.90 -14.69
C MET A 75 11.43 3.40 -14.77
N ALA A 76 11.66 2.08 -14.86
CA ALA A 76 12.98 1.53 -15.12
C ALA A 76 13.50 1.93 -16.52
N ARG A 77 12.61 1.90 -17.53
CA ARG A 77 12.93 2.31 -18.90
C ARG A 77 13.28 3.79 -18.98
N LEU A 78 12.48 4.66 -18.37
CA LEU A 78 12.69 6.11 -18.34
C LEU A 78 13.94 6.48 -17.52
N GLY A 79 14.16 5.78 -16.40
CA GLY A 79 15.29 5.99 -15.51
C GLY A 79 16.64 5.51 -16.04
N ASN A 80 16.65 4.68 -17.09
CA ASN A 80 17.87 4.16 -17.68
C ASN A 80 18.79 5.31 -18.17
N SER A 81 20.09 5.21 -17.91
CA SER A 81 21.08 6.25 -18.27
C SER A 81 21.17 6.56 -19.77
N ASP A 82 20.71 5.64 -20.62
CA ASP A 82 20.69 5.79 -22.08
C ASP A 82 19.29 6.16 -22.62
N SER A 83 18.31 6.44 -21.76
CA SER A 83 16.91 6.69 -22.16
C SER A 83 16.72 7.99 -22.94
N GLY A 84 17.61 8.98 -22.75
CA GLY A 84 17.45 10.34 -23.26
C GLY A 84 16.29 11.12 -22.63
N ASP A 85 15.68 10.58 -21.57
CA ASP A 85 14.59 11.20 -20.83
C ASP A 85 15.11 12.15 -19.73
N GLU A 86 14.26 13.07 -19.26
CA GLU A 86 14.60 13.96 -18.13
C GLU A 86 14.83 13.19 -16.82
N LEU A 87 14.30 11.96 -16.73
CA LEU A 87 14.50 11.04 -15.60
C LEU A 87 15.76 10.16 -15.73
N SER A 88 16.51 10.30 -16.81
CA SER A 88 17.68 9.46 -17.08
C SER A 88 18.73 9.55 -15.95
N GLY A 89 19.11 8.39 -15.40
CA GLY A 89 20.06 8.28 -14.30
C GLY A 89 19.52 8.71 -12.92
N LEU A 90 18.24 9.10 -12.81
CA LEU A 90 17.64 9.58 -11.56
C LEU A 90 16.91 8.49 -10.77
N ILE A 91 16.63 7.33 -11.37
CA ILE A 91 15.79 6.29 -10.77
C ILE A 91 16.62 5.03 -10.56
N ASN A 92 16.67 4.57 -9.32
CA ASN A 92 17.14 3.23 -8.98
C ASN A 92 15.92 2.30 -8.90
N SER A 93 15.49 1.78 -10.05
CA SER A 93 14.33 0.87 -10.12
C SER A 93 14.59 -0.48 -9.47
N ASP A 94 15.85 -0.90 -9.30
CA ASP A 94 16.21 -2.17 -8.65
C ASP A 94 16.01 -2.16 -7.12
N ASN A 95 15.65 -0.99 -6.59
CA ASN A 95 15.41 -0.75 -5.19
C ASN A 95 14.07 -0.01 -5.03
N THR A 96 12.99 -0.76 -5.22
CA THR A 96 11.62 -0.24 -5.27
C THR A 96 10.82 -0.61 -4.03
N GLY A 97 10.10 0.37 -3.48
CA GLY A 97 9.00 0.15 -2.55
C GLY A 97 7.64 0.28 -3.26
N ILE A 98 6.64 -0.45 -2.80
CA ILE A 98 5.26 -0.32 -3.29
C ILE A 98 4.30 -0.03 -2.14
N VAL A 99 3.39 0.93 -2.34
CA VAL A 99 2.41 1.38 -1.35
C VAL A 99 1.02 1.24 -1.93
N GLY A 100 0.12 0.59 -1.20
CA GLY A 100 -1.26 0.35 -1.65
C GLY A 100 -2.28 0.65 -0.56
N TYR A 101 -3.37 1.32 -0.93
CA TYR A 101 -4.54 1.51 -0.05
C TYR A 101 -5.75 0.72 -0.53
N SER A 102 -6.39 -0.07 0.32
CA SER A 102 -7.63 -0.80 0.00
C SER A 102 -7.47 -1.70 -1.24
N MET A 103 -8.13 -1.41 -2.35
CA MET A 103 -7.88 -2.08 -3.65
C MET A 103 -6.48 -1.88 -4.22
N GLY A 104 -5.76 -0.84 -3.81
CA GLY A 104 -4.32 -0.71 -4.06
C GLY A 104 -3.52 -1.69 -3.19
N GLY A 105 -3.95 -1.93 -1.95
CA GLY A 105 -3.43 -2.97 -1.06
C GLY A 105 -3.56 -4.38 -1.67
N TYR A 106 -4.73 -4.68 -2.23
CA TYR A 106 -4.99 -5.87 -3.05
C TYR A 106 -3.94 -6.07 -4.16
N GLY A 107 -3.67 -5.01 -4.92
CA GLY A 107 -2.71 -5.06 -6.02
C GLY A 107 -1.26 -5.25 -5.53
N VAL A 108 -0.80 -4.46 -4.56
CA VAL A 108 0.59 -4.51 -4.10
C VAL A 108 0.93 -5.84 -3.43
N LEU A 109 0.00 -6.44 -2.67
CA LEU A 109 0.24 -7.74 -2.04
C LEU A 109 0.42 -8.85 -3.09
N ASN A 110 -0.38 -8.83 -4.17
CA ASN A 110 -0.19 -9.76 -5.28
C ASN A 110 1.14 -9.53 -6.00
N VAL A 111 1.49 -8.28 -6.30
CA VAL A 111 2.77 -7.97 -6.93
C VAL A 111 3.96 -8.44 -6.08
N ALA A 112 3.83 -8.41 -4.75
CA ALA A 112 4.85 -8.85 -3.80
C ALA A 112 4.84 -10.36 -3.47
N GLY A 113 3.93 -11.13 -4.08
CA GLY A 113 3.93 -12.59 -4.02
C GLY A 113 2.73 -13.23 -3.34
N ALA A 114 1.82 -12.47 -2.75
CA ALA A 114 0.55 -13.00 -2.22
C ALA A 114 -0.42 -13.36 -3.37
N GLY A 115 -0.27 -14.56 -3.94
CA GLY A 115 -1.04 -15.01 -5.10
C GLY A 115 -2.52 -15.19 -4.77
N TYR A 116 -3.40 -14.94 -5.74
CA TYR A 116 -4.84 -15.11 -5.52
C TYR A 116 -5.22 -16.58 -5.40
N SER A 117 -6.22 -16.87 -4.57
CA SER A 117 -6.77 -18.22 -4.39
C SER A 117 -7.50 -18.70 -5.64
N ASP A 118 -7.62 -20.02 -5.79
CA ASP A 118 -8.44 -20.61 -6.85
C ASP A 118 -9.94 -20.28 -6.68
N GLY A 119 -10.38 -20.01 -5.44
CA GLY A 119 -11.72 -19.52 -5.18
C GLY A 119 -11.96 -18.13 -5.80
N MET A 120 -10.98 -17.24 -5.69
CA MET A 120 -11.05 -15.91 -6.29
C MET A 120 -11.01 -15.98 -7.82
N THR A 121 -10.18 -16.84 -8.41
CA THR A 121 -10.15 -17.00 -9.87
C THR A 121 -11.45 -17.58 -10.41
N ALA A 122 -12.05 -18.55 -9.71
CA ALA A 122 -13.37 -19.09 -10.05
C ALA A 122 -14.47 -18.03 -9.96
N PHE A 123 -14.47 -17.23 -8.89
CA PHE A 123 -15.43 -16.12 -8.72
C PHE A 123 -15.30 -15.08 -9.84
N PHE A 124 -14.07 -14.71 -10.20
CA PHE A 124 -13.82 -13.83 -11.35
C PHE A 124 -14.38 -14.40 -12.64
N GLY A 125 -14.14 -15.69 -12.92
CA GLY A 125 -14.69 -16.37 -14.09
C GLY A 125 -16.22 -16.29 -14.13
N GLN A 126 -16.90 -16.50 -13.01
CA GLN A 126 -18.37 -16.38 -12.92
C GLN A 126 -18.86 -14.96 -13.24
N MET A 127 -18.18 -13.93 -12.72
CA MET A 127 -18.55 -12.52 -12.96
C MET A 127 -18.31 -12.06 -14.41
N THR A 128 -17.42 -12.74 -15.13
CA THR A 128 -16.93 -12.31 -16.46
C THR A 128 -17.38 -13.22 -17.60
N GLY A 129 -18.37 -14.08 -17.37
CA GLY A 129 -18.88 -15.00 -18.40
C GLY A 129 -17.89 -16.09 -18.80
N GLY A 130 -16.99 -16.49 -17.90
CA GLY A 130 -16.04 -17.58 -18.08
C GLY A 130 -14.60 -17.15 -18.41
N SER A 131 -14.23 -15.88 -18.22
CA SER A 131 -12.85 -15.44 -18.48
C SER A 131 -11.86 -16.04 -17.49
N SER A 132 -10.74 -16.53 -18.01
CA SER A 132 -9.59 -17.04 -17.24
C SER A 132 -8.46 -16.03 -17.12
N ALA A 133 -8.66 -14.76 -17.52
CA ALA A 133 -7.59 -13.77 -17.60
C ALA A 133 -6.88 -13.50 -16.27
N ILE A 134 -7.59 -13.66 -15.14
CA ILE A 134 -7.03 -13.48 -13.80
C ILE A 134 -6.12 -14.63 -13.35
N ASN A 135 -6.17 -15.80 -14.02
CA ASN A 135 -5.41 -16.98 -13.61
C ASN A 135 -3.89 -16.76 -13.66
N SER A 136 -3.42 -15.76 -14.41
CA SER A 136 -2.01 -15.31 -14.40
C SER A 136 -1.54 -14.74 -13.06
N LEU A 137 -2.46 -14.38 -12.16
CA LEU A 137 -2.19 -13.77 -10.85
C LEU A 137 -2.45 -14.75 -9.67
N ALA A 138 -2.79 -16.00 -9.99
CA ALA A 138 -3.14 -17.02 -9.01
C ALA A 138 -1.92 -17.67 -8.39
N ALA A 139 -1.99 -18.02 -7.10
CA ALA A 139 -0.93 -18.74 -6.41
C ALA A 139 -0.68 -20.13 -7.02
N SER A 140 -1.73 -20.77 -7.54
CA SER A 140 -1.69 -22.07 -8.22
C SER A 140 -1.03 -22.03 -9.60
N ASN A 141 -0.79 -20.83 -10.16
CA ASN A 141 -0.12 -20.68 -11.44
C ASN A 141 1.41 -20.76 -11.26
N PRO A 142 2.10 -21.75 -11.84
CA PRO A 142 3.55 -21.88 -11.69
C PRO A 142 4.33 -20.70 -12.27
N GLU A 143 3.80 -20.02 -13.28
CA GLU A 143 4.46 -18.86 -13.87
C GLU A 143 4.39 -17.63 -12.95
N TYR A 144 3.35 -17.51 -12.12
CA TYR A 144 3.19 -16.37 -11.22
C TYR A 144 4.36 -16.28 -10.22
N GLN A 145 4.76 -17.40 -9.61
CA GLN A 145 5.89 -17.45 -8.67
C GLN A 145 7.24 -17.19 -9.37
N ASN A 146 7.37 -17.56 -10.64
CA ASN A 146 8.58 -17.25 -11.44
C ASN A 146 8.62 -15.79 -11.92
N GLN A 147 7.51 -15.07 -11.80
CA GLN A 147 7.35 -13.66 -12.20
C GLN A 147 7.44 -12.68 -11.02
N LEU A 148 7.84 -13.15 -9.83
CA LEU A 148 8.11 -12.26 -8.70
C LEU A 148 9.26 -11.32 -9.05
N ASP A 149 9.03 -10.04 -8.81
CA ASP A 149 9.96 -9.00 -9.24
C ASP A 149 10.98 -8.71 -8.14
N SER A 150 12.20 -9.20 -8.35
CA SER A 150 13.28 -9.01 -7.38
C SER A 150 13.63 -7.54 -7.09
N ARG A 151 13.18 -6.60 -7.93
CA ARG A 151 13.37 -5.15 -7.73
C ARG A 151 12.54 -4.59 -6.57
N ILE A 152 11.49 -5.29 -6.15
CA ILE A 152 10.60 -4.88 -5.07
C ILE A 152 11.19 -5.35 -3.74
N LYS A 153 11.47 -4.40 -2.84
CA LYS A 153 12.19 -4.63 -1.59
C LYS A 153 11.37 -4.37 -0.34
N ALA A 154 10.26 -3.65 -0.46
CA ALA A 154 9.41 -3.28 0.67
C ALA A 154 7.96 -3.01 0.21
N VAL A 155 6.99 -3.42 1.03
CA VAL A 155 5.56 -3.22 0.79
C VAL A 155 4.94 -2.45 1.94
N VAL A 156 4.10 -1.46 1.64
CA VAL A 156 3.21 -0.83 2.63
C VAL A 156 1.77 -1.02 2.18
N ALA A 157 0.96 -1.71 2.99
CA ALA A 157 -0.42 -2.01 2.69
C ALA A 157 -1.35 -1.35 3.72
N PHE A 158 -1.98 -0.25 3.31
CA PHE A 158 -3.02 0.40 4.09
C PHE A 158 -4.37 -0.31 3.85
N ALA A 159 -4.96 -0.83 4.91
CA ALA A 159 -6.28 -1.45 4.92
C ALA A 159 -6.56 -2.39 3.72
N PRO A 160 -5.64 -3.32 3.35
CA PRO A 160 -5.76 -4.10 2.13
C PRO A 160 -7.09 -4.86 2.06
N TRP A 161 -7.77 -4.72 0.92
CA TRP A 161 -9.07 -5.36 0.71
C TRP A 161 -8.91 -6.76 0.13
N GLY A 162 -9.72 -7.72 0.60
CA GLY A 162 -9.93 -8.99 -0.11
C GLY A 162 -9.92 -10.26 0.73
N MET A 163 -9.33 -10.26 1.93
CA MET A 163 -9.20 -11.48 2.73
C MET A 163 -10.55 -12.08 3.11
N GLU A 164 -11.49 -11.27 3.60
CA GLU A 164 -12.86 -11.73 3.89
C GLU A 164 -13.67 -12.13 2.65
N ARG A 165 -13.16 -11.83 1.44
CA ARG A 165 -13.76 -12.23 0.16
C ARG A 165 -13.08 -13.46 -0.46
N GLY A 166 -12.15 -14.08 0.27
CA GLY A 166 -11.42 -15.25 -0.20
C GLY A 166 -10.41 -14.93 -1.30
N VAL A 167 -9.94 -13.67 -1.41
CA VAL A 167 -8.88 -13.31 -2.37
C VAL A 167 -7.64 -14.16 -2.12
N TRP A 168 -7.30 -14.40 -0.85
CA TRP A 168 -6.17 -15.23 -0.45
C TRP A 168 -6.62 -16.40 0.42
N ASP A 169 -5.84 -17.46 0.35
CA ASP A 169 -5.80 -18.55 1.32
C ASP A 169 -4.37 -18.66 1.90
N ALA A 170 -4.14 -19.64 2.76
CA ALA A 170 -2.83 -19.83 3.38
C ALA A 170 -1.70 -20.09 2.36
N GLU A 171 -1.99 -20.79 1.25
CA GLU A 171 -0.98 -21.04 0.20
C GLU A 171 -0.67 -19.77 -0.57
N GLY A 172 -1.68 -18.95 -0.89
CA GLY A 172 -1.49 -17.65 -1.48
C GLY A 172 -0.64 -16.72 -0.62
N LEU A 173 -0.93 -16.62 0.67
CA LEU A 173 -0.19 -15.74 1.60
C LEU A 173 1.26 -16.19 1.85
N LYS A 174 1.56 -17.49 1.81
CA LYS A 174 2.95 -18.00 1.89
C LYS A 174 3.86 -17.47 0.78
N GLY A 175 3.31 -17.07 -0.36
CA GLY A 175 4.09 -16.47 -1.44
C GLY A 175 4.65 -15.09 -1.10
N LEU A 176 4.07 -14.39 -0.10
CA LEU A 176 4.57 -13.10 0.36
C LEU A 176 5.82 -13.29 1.23
N GLN A 177 6.98 -12.87 0.70
CA GLN A 177 8.27 -12.91 1.39
C GLN A 177 8.89 -11.53 1.58
N THR A 178 8.42 -10.54 0.81
CA THR A 178 8.93 -9.18 0.88
C THR A 178 8.51 -8.54 2.20
N PRO A 179 9.41 -7.83 2.92
CA PRO A 179 9.03 -7.12 4.13
C PRO A 179 7.80 -6.25 3.91
N THR A 180 6.81 -6.38 4.80
CA THR A 180 5.49 -5.76 4.60
C THR A 180 5.01 -5.03 5.85
N PHE A 181 4.65 -3.76 5.69
CA PHE A 181 4.07 -2.93 6.73
C PHE A 181 2.57 -2.74 6.48
N PHE A 182 1.74 -3.36 7.30
CA PHE A 182 0.29 -3.20 7.28
C PHE A 182 -0.14 -2.04 8.18
N ILE A 183 -1.14 -1.28 7.74
CA ILE A 183 -1.72 -0.17 8.51
C ILE A 183 -3.24 -0.29 8.46
N ALA A 184 -3.91 -0.34 9.61
CA ALA A 184 -5.35 -0.56 9.68
C ALA A 184 -6.03 0.19 10.83
N GLY A 185 -7.34 0.34 10.72
CA GLY A 185 -8.20 0.71 11.83
C GLY A 185 -8.80 -0.54 12.47
N SER A 186 -8.93 -0.57 13.80
CA SER A 186 -9.47 -1.75 14.51
C SER A 186 -10.94 -2.03 14.20
N GLU A 187 -11.67 -1.02 13.70
CA GLU A 187 -13.09 -1.06 13.34
C GLU A 187 -13.28 -0.93 11.81
N ASP A 188 -12.32 -1.40 11.01
CA ASP A 188 -12.43 -1.39 9.55
C ASP A 188 -13.68 -2.18 9.09
N ASP A 189 -14.67 -1.45 8.59
CA ASP A 189 -15.99 -1.92 8.18
C ASP A 189 -16.08 -2.27 6.70
N ILE A 190 -14.97 -2.18 5.96
CA ILE A 190 -14.91 -2.42 4.51
C ILE A 190 -14.04 -3.64 4.20
N SER A 191 -12.81 -3.66 4.70
CA SER A 191 -11.86 -4.76 4.54
C SER A 191 -11.91 -5.75 5.70
N GLY A 192 -12.48 -5.35 6.85
CA GLY A 192 -12.53 -6.14 8.08
C GLY A 192 -11.19 -6.12 8.83
N TYR A 193 -11.20 -6.14 10.17
CA TYR A 193 -9.96 -6.14 10.95
C TYR A 193 -9.48 -7.56 11.29
N GLU A 194 -10.11 -8.25 12.24
CA GLU A 194 -9.65 -9.57 12.74
C GLU A 194 -9.63 -10.65 11.65
N LYS A 195 -10.70 -10.75 10.85
CA LYS A 195 -10.79 -11.72 9.73
C LYS A 195 -10.29 -11.15 8.41
N GLY A 196 -9.99 -9.85 8.38
CA GLY A 196 -9.53 -9.12 7.22
C GLY A 196 -8.03 -8.85 7.32
N ILE A 197 -7.64 -7.59 7.58
CA ILE A 197 -6.23 -7.17 7.57
C ILE A 197 -5.36 -7.99 8.53
N LYS A 198 -5.81 -8.22 9.76
CA LYS A 198 -5.01 -8.95 10.76
C LYS A 198 -4.81 -10.41 10.36
N ALA A 199 -5.81 -11.04 9.74
CA ALA A 199 -5.67 -12.38 9.17
C ALA A 199 -4.65 -12.42 8.00
N ILE A 200 -4.54 -11.36 7.19
CA ILE A 200 -3.48 -11.24 6.18
C ILE A 200 -2.11 -11.18 6.86
N TYR A 201 -1.97 -10.32 7.87
CA TYR A 201 -0.74 -10.20 8.67
C TYR A 201 -0.35 -11.55 9.29
N GLU A 202 -1.27 -12.25 9.94
CA GLU A 202 -0.99 -13.54 10.58
C GLU A 202 -0.64 -14.63 9.54
N GLY A 203 -1.29 -14.62 8.37
CA GLY A 203 -1.08 -15.62 7.32
C GLY A 203 0.16 -15.38 6.44
N ALA A 204 0.73 -14.18 6.44
CA ALA A 204 1.94 -13.82 5.68
C ALA A 204 3.23 -14.31 6.36
N VAL A 205 3.25 -15.58 6.77
CA VAL A 205 4.26 -16.17 7.66
C VAL A 205 5.70 -16.10 7.14
N ASN A 206 5.92 -15.94 5.83
CA ASN A 206 7.26 -15.87 5.25
C ASN A 206 7.79 -14.44 5.09
N ALA A 207 7.03 -13.43 5.48
CA ALA A 207 7.45 -12.03 5.46
C ALA A 207 7.76 -11.52 6.87
N ASP A 208 8.85 -10.76 6.98
CA ASP A 208 9.05 -9.81 8.09
C ASP A 208 7.93 -8.75 8.00
N ARG A 209 7.09 -8.69 9.01
CA ARG A 209 5.78 -8.03 8.90
C ARG A 209 5.45 -7.23 10.13
N TYR A 210 4.91 -6.04 9.88
CA TYR A 210 4.44 -5.10 10.90
C TYR A 210 2.96 -4.84 10.72
N LEU A 211 2.20 -4.64 11.79
CA LEU A 211 0.82 -4.16 11.74
C LEU A 211 0.65 -2.98 12.70
N LEU A 212 0.54 -1.78 12.15
CA LEU A 212 0.11 -0.58 12.88
C LEU A 212 -1.41 -0.50 12.88
N THR A 213 -2.00 -0.55 14.07
CA THR A 213 -3.44 -0.44 14.28
C THR A 213 -3.78 0.88 14.96
N TYR A 214 -4.74 1.61 14.41
CA TYR A 214 -5.39 2.75 15.05
C TYR A 214 -6.67 2.27 15.76
N ASP A 215 -6.70 2.40 17.09
CA ASP A 215 -7.84 1.96 17.89
C ASP A 215 -9.08 2.80 17.57
N ASN A 216 -10.22 2.14 17.34
CA ASN A 216 -11.51 2.73 16.98
C ASN A 216 -11.55 3.45 15.61
N ALA A 217 -10.49 3.37 14.80
CA ALA A 217 -10.52 3.87 13.43
C ALA A 217 -11.20 2.84 12.50
N ARG A 218 -11.81 3.34 11.44
CA ARG A 218 -12.42 2.58 10.34
C ARG A 218 -11.45 2.43 9.17
N HIS A 219 -11.99 2.17 7.98
CA HIS A 219 -11.23 1.90 6.76
C HIS A 219 -10.34 3.06 6.28
N ASN A 220 -10.69 4.31 6.58
CA ASN A 220 -10.10 5.52 6.01
C ASN A 220 -8.73 5.89 6.60
N VAL A 221 -7.82 4.92 6.72
CA VAL A 221 -6.52 5.12 7.36
C VAL A 221 -5.45 5.78 6.49
N ALA A 222 -5.72 5.88 5.19
CA ALA A 222 -4.76 6.35 4.19
C ALA A 222 -5.07 7.71 3.57
N PRO A 223 -6.34 8.11 3.30
CA PRO A 223 -6.61 9.31 2.52
C PRO A 223 -6.01 10.59 3.10
N ASN A 224 -5.82 11.56 2.21
CA ASN A 224 -5.67 12.98 2.58
C ASN A 224 -6.80 13.43 3.50
N PRO A 225 -6.61 14.53 4.26
CA PRO A 225 -7.69 15.13 5.02
C PRO A 225 -8.85 15.55 4.09
N PRO A 226 -10.10 15.47 4.58
CA PRO A 226 -11.25 15.93 3.80
C PRO A 226 -11.05 17.36 3.31
N PRO A 227 -11.23 17.64 2.01
CA PRO A 227 -11.20 19.01 1.51
C PRO A 227 -12.39 19.79 2.07
N ALA A 228 -12.26 21.11 2.23
CA ALA A 228 -13.34 21.94 2.78
C ALA A 228 -14.61 21.84 1.91
N GLU A 229 -14.43 21.66 0.61
CA GLU A 229 -15.47 21.49 -0.40
C GLU A 229 -16.35 20.26 -0.14
N SER A 230 -15.85 19.23 0.55
CA SER A 230 -16.63 18.03 0.90
C SER A 230 -17.78 18.31 1.87
N LEU A 231 -17.73 19.47 2.55
CA LEU A 231 -18.77 19.95 3.47
C LEU A 231 -19.68 21.01 2.85
N ASN A 232 -19.56 21.26 1.54
CA ASN A 232 -20.41 22.25 0.88
C ASN A 232 -21.91 21.90 1.02
N PRO A 233 -22.78 22.90 1.25
CA PRO A 233 -24.22 22.67 1.38
C PRO A 233 -24.80 21.90 0.17
N GLY A 234 -25.59 20.87 0.45
CA GLY A 234 -26.24 20.04 -0.58
C GLY A 234 -25.45 18.81 -1.02
N LEU A 235 -24.21 18.63 -0.54
CA LEU A 235 -23.48 17.37 -0.73
C LEU A 235 -23.91 16.31 0.28
N HIS A 236 -23.82 15.05 -0.12
CA HIS A 236 -24.00 13.92 0.79
C HIS A 236 -22.81 13.81 1.74
N ILE A 237 -23.04 13.41 2.99
CA ILE A 237 -21.97 13.33 4.02
C ILE A 237 -20.85 12.36 3.65
N ASP A 238 -21.12 11.39 2.78
CA ASP A 238 -20.12 10.46 2.26
C ASP A 238 -18.99 11.17 1.51
N GLU A 239 -19.22 12.36 0.95
CA GLU A 239 -18.13 13.12 0.33
C GLU A 239 -17.05 13.51 1.35
N TYR A 240 -17.43 13.73 2.61
CA TYR A 240 -16.53 13.93 3.73
C TYR A 240 -15.93 12.62 4.23
N TYR A 241 -16.78 11.61 4.48
CA TYR A 241 -16.35 10.32 5.04
C TYR A 241 -15.57 9.42 4.07
N ARG A 242 -15.52 9.76 2.77
CA ARG A 242 -14.55 9.17 1.83
C ARG A 242 -13.10 9.44 2.24
N TYR A 243 -12.86 10.50 3.00
CA TYR A 243 -11.54 10.89 3.47
C TYR A 243 -11.39 10.72 4.97
N ALA A 244 -12.41 11.10 5.74
CA ALA A 244 -12.33 11.22 7.18
C ALA A 244 -12.51 9.87 7.88
N ASP A 245 -11.75 9.67 8.95
CA ASP A 245 -12.13 8.75 10.01
C ASP A 245 -13.11 9.40 11.02
N SER A 246 -13.93 8.58 11.69
CA SER A 246 -14.90 9.06 12.69
C SER A 246 -14.30 9.29 14.07
N SER A 247 -13.21 8.61 14.41
CA SER A 247 -12.57 8.63 15.73
C SER A 247 -11.26 9.41 15.71
N TRP A 248 -10.58 9.43 14.56
CA TRP A 248 -9.26 10.02 14.39
C TRP A 248 -9.28 11.25 13.50
N ASP A 249 -8.56 12.28 13.93
CA ASP A 249 -8.23 13.39 13.04
C ASP A 249 -7.31 12.91 11.91
N GLN A 250 -7.74 13.14 10.67
CA GLN A 250 -7.03 12.63 9.50
C GLN A 250 -5.61 13.20 9.38
N ARG A 251 -5.37 14.44 9.84
CA ARG A 251 -4.03 15.05 9.78
C ARG A 251 -3.09 14.40 10.80
N LYS A 252 -3.59 14.11 12.01
CA LYS A 252 -2.84 13.34 13.03
C LYS A 252 -2.45 11.99 12.45
N MET A 253 -3.41 11.26 11.88
CA MET A 253 -3.18 9.95 11.29
C MET A 253 -2.17 10.00 10.14
N ASN A 254 -2.31 10.98 9.24
CA ASN A 254 -1.36 11.23 8.16
C ASN A 254 0.07 11.49 8.67
N ASN A 255 0.25 12.26 9.75
CA ASN A 255 1.58 12.48 10.34
C ASN A 255 2.18 11.20 10.93
N VAL A 256 1.35 10.38 11.57
CA VAL A 256 1.77 9.06 12.09
C VAL A 256 2.17 8.14 10.93
N ASN A 257 1.35 8.06 9.88
CA ASN A 257 1.67 7.29 8.68
C ASN A 257 3.00 7.75 8.06
N GLN A 258 3.22 9.06 7.92
CA GLN A 258 4.51 9.58 7.43
C GLN A 258 5.68 9.14 8.32
N HIS A 259 5.52 9.13 9.64
CA HIS A 259 6.55 8.69 10.58
C HIS A 259 6.94 7.22 10.32
N PHE A 260 5.97 6.31 10.40
CA PHE A 260 6.23 4.87 10.28
C PHE A 260 6.63 4.45 8.87
N VAL A 261 5.96 4.97 7.83
CA VAL A 261 6.31 4.67 6.43
C VAL A 261 7.71 5.19 6.09
N THR A 262 8.11 6.35 6.64
CA THR A 262 9.48 6.85 6.48
C THR A 262 10.49 5.95 7.18
N ALA A 263 10.21 5.50 8.39
CA ALA A 263 11.08 4.59 9.13
C ALA A 263 11.26 3.28 8.35
N PHE A 264 10.15 2.65 7.98
CA PHE A 264 10.11 1.39 7.26
C PHE A 264 10.82 1.46 5.90
N LEU A 265 10.39 2.34 5.00
CA LEU A 265 11.02 2.48 3.68
C LEU A 265 12.46 3.00 3.77
N GLY A 266 12.79 3.79 4.80
CA GLY A 266 14.15 4.26 5.05
C GLY A 266 15.09 3.11 5.43
N THR A 267 14.61 2.17 6.26
CA THR A 267 15.36 0.96 6.61
C THR A 267 15.60 0.10 5.37
N TYR A 268 14.55 -0.35 4.68
CA TYR A 268 14.67 -1.34 3.61
C TYR A 268 15.20 -0.80 2.27
N LEU A 269 14.95 0.47 1.93
CA LEU A 269 15.38 1.04 0.65
C LEU A 269 16.63 1.92 0.76
N LYS A 270 16.98 2.40 1.96
CA LYS A 270 18.07 3.38 2.13
C LYS A 270 19.08 3.00 3.19
N ASN A 271 18.96 1.81 3.80
CA ASN A 271 19.81 1.33 4.88
C ASN A 271 19.98 2.39 5.99
N LYS A 272 18.87 3.05 6.36
CA LYS A 272 18.86 4.02 7.46
C LYS A 272 18.65 3.29 8.78
N GLU A 273 19.35 3.75 9.82
CA GLU A 273 19.22 3.27 11.19
C GLU A 273 17.92 3.76 11.85
N TYR A 274 16.79 3.28 11.34
CA TYR A 274 15.43 3.64 11.79
C TYR A 274 14.71 2.52 12.52
N THR A 275 15.36 1.37 12.74
CA THR A 275 14.80 0.22 13.48
C THR A 275 14.29 0.60 14.86
N LYS A 276 14.91 1.56 15.56
CA LYS A 276 14.42 2.09 16.86
C LYS A 276 13.02 2.71 16.84
N PHE A 277 12.47 3.00 15.66
CA PHE A 277 11.10 3.51 15.48
C PHE A 277 10.11 2.39 15.10
N LEU A 278 10.60 1.18 14.89
CA LEU A 278 9.84 0.00 14.47
C LEU A 278 9.88 -1.09 15.57
N ASP A 279 11.01 -1.21 16.27
CA ASP A 279 11.19 -1.99 17.49
C ASP A 279 10.78 -1.13 18.69
N ILE A 280 9.48 -1.08 18.92
CA ILE A 280 8.83 -0.32 19.99
C ILE A 280 7.78 -1.24 20.65
N PRO A 281 7.42 -0.99 21.92
CA PRO A 281 6.41 -1.83 22.56
C PRO A 281 5.07 -1.74 21.88
N GLN A 282 4.34 -2.85 21.98
CA GLN A 282 3.12 -3.09 21.24
C GLN A 282 2.04 -2.03 21.49
N ASP A 283 1.77 -1.66 22.75
CA ASP A 283 0.71 -0.69 23.08
C ASP A 283 1.32 0.69 23.39
N SER A 284 0.95 1.67 22.57
CA SER A 284 1.37 3.08 22.72
C SER A 284 0.86 3.78 23.98
N ASN A 285 -0.12 3.19 24.69
CA ASN A 285 -0.66 3.72 25.93
C ASN A 285 0.17 3.31 27.15
N GLU A 286 0.97 2.25 27.04
CA GLU A 286 1.83 1.78 28.13
C GLU A 286 3.07 2.65 28.31
N GLN A 287 3.63 3.16 27.19
CA GLN A 287 4.76 4.07 27.20
C GLN A 287 4.81 4.95 25.95
N ASP A 288 5.43 6.12 26.09
CA ASP A 288 5.67 7.01 24.95
C ASP A 288 6.55 6.32 23.90
N TRP A 289 6.14 6.42 22.63
CA TRP A 289 6.90 5.89 21.52
C TRP A 289 7.97 6.88 21.01
N PRO A 290 9.17 6.41 20.63
CA PRO A 290 10.22 7.24 20.03
C PRO A 290 9.71 8.05 18.83
N GLY A 291 10.09 9.34 18.77
CA GLY A 291 9.65 10.24 17.69
C GLY A 291 8.31 10.94 17.96
N PHE A 292 7.60 10.58 19.03
CA PHE A 292 6.39 11.25 19.50
C PHE A 292 6.70 12.16 20.68
N LYS A 293 5.95 13.26 20.80
CA LYS A 293 5.96 14.05 22.04
C LYS A 293 5.24 13.26 23.14
N PRO A 294 5.56 13.48 24.43
CA PRO A 294 4.84 12.82 25.51
C PRO A 294 3.32 12.96 25.36
N ARG A 295 2.59 11.86 25.57
CA ARG A 295 1.12 11.77 25.43
C ARG A 295 0.55 11.95 24.01
N SER A 296 1.39 11.89 22.97
CA SER A 296 0.92 12.06 21.57
C SER A 296 0.83 10.75 20.77
N SER A 297 1.33 9.64 21.32
CA SER A 297 1.25 8.30 20.70
C SER A 297 -0.01 7.50 21.06
N THR A 298 -0.84 7.97 22.00
CA THR A 298 -2.02 7.24 22.52
C THR A 298 -2.98 6.73 21.44
N GLY A 299 -3.48 5.51 21.64
CA GLY A 299 -4.54 4.86 20.85
C GLY A 299 -4.04 4.04 19.66
N MET A 300 -2.79 3.60 19.70
CA MET A 300 -2.17 2.82 18.63
C MET A 300 -1.55 1.53 19.15
N GLN A 301 -1.55 0.51 18.30
CA GLN A 301 -0.82 -0.73 18.53
C GLN A 301 0.15 -1.00 17.37
N LEU A 302 1.34 -1.52 17.66
CA LEU A 302 2.26 -2.01 16.63
C LEU A 302 2.61 -3.48 16.92
N LEU A 303 2.18 -4.37 16.04
CA LEU A 303 2.63 -5.76 16.03
C LEU A 303 3.83 -5.90 15.09
N HIS A 304 4.75 -6.82 15.45
CA HIS A 304 5.85 -7.24 14.60
C HIS A 304 6.02 -8.77 14.71
N SER A 305 6.28 -9.41 13.58
CA SER A 305 6.61 -10.84 13.50
C SER A 305 7.66 -11.06 12.42
N GLU A 306 8.66 -11.89 12.71
CA GLU A 306 9.72 -12.20 11.76
C GLU A 306 9.22 -13.21 10.70
N GLY A 307 9.88 -13.23 9.54
CA GLY A 307 9.60 -14.24 8.52
C GLY A 307 10.07 -15.63 8.98
N GLY A 308 9.18 -16.62 8.91
CA GLY A 308 9.42 -17.98 9.37
C GLY A 308 8.79 -18.32 10.74
N GLU A 309 8.16 -17.34 11.39
CA GLU A 309 7.28 -17.51 12.57
C GLU A 309 5.82 -17.72 12.17
#